data_AF-A0A3N4JJE4-F1
#
_entry.id   AF-A0A3N4JJE4-F1
#
_cell.length_a   1.000
_cell.length_b   1.000
_cell.length_c   1.000
_cell.angle_alpha   90.00
_cell.angle_beta   90.00
_cell.angle_gamma   90.00
#
_symmetry.space_group_name_H-M   'P 1'
#
loop_
_entity.id
_entity.type
_entity.pdbx_description
1 polymer ?
#
loop_
_entity_poly.entity_id
_entity_poly.type
_entity_poly.pdbx_seq_one_letter_code
_entity_poly.pdbx_strand_id
1 'polypeptide(L)' 'NSPNFNPIEHIWRLMKWRILRHQGTESITTPRAMELVLKEEWEKITIEEINHEIVKLLDIMVRCMVTNGGNKFHA' A
#
# COMPACT_ATOMS: atom_id res chain seq x y z
N ASN A 1 15.98 5.34 6.26
CA ASN A 1 15.78 4.16 5.39
C ASN A 1 14.80 3.17 6.01
N SER A 2 13.58 3.59 6.35
CA SER A 2 12.63 2.75 7.10
C SER A 2 11.18 2.92 6.62
N PRO A 3 10.90 2.88 5.29
CA PRO A 3 9.55 3.09 4.77
C PRO A 3 8.53 2.07 5.30
N ASN A 4 8.98 0.85 5.67
CA ASN A 4 8.11 -0.20 6.22
C ASN A 4 7.48 0.15 7.59
N PHE A 5 7.97 1.20 8.26
CA PHE A 5 7.39 1.69 9.52
C PHE A 5 6.46 2.88 9.31
N ASN A 6 6.25 3.31 8.07
CA ASN A 6 5.34 4.39 7.73
C ASN A 6 4.04 3.78 7.15
N PRO A 7 2.90 3.85 7.85
CA PRO A 7 1.66 3.22 7.39
C PRO A 7 1.19 3.73 6.02
N ILE A 8 1.53 4.96 5.64
CA ILE A 8 1.13 5.50 4.34
C ILE A 8 1.73 4.72 3.16
N GLU A 9 2.91 4.11 3.34
CA GLU A 9 3.55 3.28 2.31
C GLU A 9 2.75 1.99 2.04
N HIS A 10 2.04 1.49 3.06
CA HIS A 10 1.15 0.35 2.89
C HIS A 10 -0.12 0.75 2.14
N ILE A 11 -0.67 1.92 2.44
CA ILE A 11 -1.82 2.48 1.72
C ILE A 11 -1.46 2.70 0.24
N TRP A 12 -0.27 3.24 -0.06
CA TRP A 12 0.21 3.37 -1.43
C TRP A 12 0.37 2.02 -2.14
N ARG A 13 0.83 0.99 -1.43
CA ARG A 13 0.92 -0.37 -1.97
C ARG A 13 -0.47 -0.95 -2.30
N LEU A 14 -1.44 -0.76 -1.41
CA LEU A 14 -2.84 -1.16 -1.63
C LEU A 14 -3.42 -0.48 -2.87
N MET A 15 -3.29 0.85 -2.97
CA MET A 15 -3.75 1.61 -4.14
C MET A 15 -3.11 1.10 -5.44
N LYS A 16 -1.78 0.94 -5.44
CA LYS A 16 -1.06 0.45 -6.61
C LYS A 16 -1.55 -0.94 -7.02
N TRP A 17 -1.80 -1.83 -6.06
CA TRP A 17 -2.34 -3.18 -6.34
C TRP A 17 -3.73 -3.12 -6.98
N ARG A 18 -4.64 -2.28 -6.47
CA ARG A 18 -5.98 -2.11 -7.05
C ARG A 18 -5.93 -1.60 -8.48
N ILE A 19 -5.14 -0.55 -8.72
CA ILE A 19 -4.96 0.03 -10.07
C ILE A 19 -4.41 -1.00 -11.06
N LEU A 20 -3.39 -1.77 -10.65
CA LEU A 20 -2.82 -2.82 -11.49
C LEU A 20 -3.81 -3.95 -11.78
N ARG A 21 -4.68 -4.29 -10.83
CA ARG A 21 -5.74 -5.29 -11.03
C ARG A 21 -6.78 -4.83 -12.07
N HIS A 22 -7.05 -3.52 -12.16
CA HIS A 22 -7.94 -2.95 -13.17
C HIS A 22 -7.33 -2.91 -14.59
N GLN A 23 -6.01 -2.87 -14.71
CA GLN A 23 -5.31 -2.82 -16.01
C GLN A 23 -5.36 -4.13 -16.83
N GLY A 24 -6.01 -5.18 -16.34
CA GLY A 24 -6.25 -6.41 -17.11
C GLY A 24 -7.23 -6.24 -18.29
N THR A 25 -8.01 -5.16 -18.31
CA THR A 25 -9.06 -4.91 -19.33
C THR A 25 -8.92 -3.59 -20.09
N GLU A 26 -8.38 -2.53 -19.48
CA GLU A 26 -8.13 -1.24 -20.17
C GLU A 26 -6.85 -0.58 -19.62
N SER A 27 -5.92 -0.22 -20.52
CA SER A 27 -4.66 0.42 -20.14
C SER A 27 -4.87 1.91 -19.84
N ILE A 28 -4.50 2.35 -18.63
CA ILE A 28 -4.47 3.76 -18.24
C ILE A 28 -3.23 4.41 -18.87
N THR A 29 -3.38 5.06 -20.02
CA THR A 29 -2.26 5.61 -20.81
C THR A 29 -2.10 7.13 -20.74
N THR A 30 -3.02 7.84 -20.08
CA THR A 30 -2.97 9.31 -19.98
C THR A 30 -2.87 9.77 -18.52
N PRO A 31 -2.18 10.89 -18.24
CA PRO A 31 -2.13 11.47 -16.89
C PRO A 31 -3.51 11.78 -16.32
N ARG A 32 -4.43 12.29 -17.15
CA ARG A 32 -5.80 12.60 -16.74
C ARG A 32 -6.60 11.35 -16.34
N ALA A 33 -6.46 10.26 -17.09
CA ALA A 33 -7.09 8.99 -16.73
C ALA A 33 -6.48 8.43 -15.43
N MET A 34 -5.16 8.57 -15.25
CA MET A 34 -4.50 8.17 -14.01
C MET A 34 -4.97 8.98 -12.80
N GLU A 35 -5.11 10.29 -12.93
CA GLU A 35 -5.64 11.16 -11.87
C GLU A 35 -7.06 10.75 -11.44
N LEU A 36 -7.94 10.47 -12.41
CA LEU A 36 -9.30 10.02 -12.14
C LEU A 36 -9.31 8.69 -11.37
N VAL A 37 -8.57 7.70 -11.85
CA VAL A 37 -8.49 6.38 -11.21
C VAL A 37 -7.87 6.48 -9.81
N LEU A 38 -6.84 7.30 -9.62
CA LEU A 38 -6.25 7.53 -8.29
C LEU A 38 -7.28 8.08 -7.31
N LYS A 39 -8.08 9.06 -7.75
CA LYS A 39 -9.13 9.66 -6.92
C LYS A 39 -10.23 8.65 -6.59
N GLU A 40 -10.72 7.91 -7.58
CA GLU A 40 -11.75 6.88 -7.38
C GLU A 40 -11.28 5.78 -6.45
N GLU A 41 -10.05 5.29 -6.61
CA GLU A 41 -9.51 4.24 -5.75
C GLU A 41 -9.24 4.74 -4.32
N TRP A 42 -8.82 6.00 -4.17
CA TRP A 42 -8.67 6.64 -2.86
C TRP A 42 -10.00 6.74 -2.11
N GLU A 43 -11.06 7.17 -2.78
CA GLU A 43 -12.40 7.31 -2.18
C GLU A 43 -13.01 5.95 -1.79
N LYS A 44 -12.58 4.84 -2.43
CA LYS A 44 -13.01 3.48 -2.09
C LYS A 44 -12.26 2.86 -0.91
N ILE A 45 -11.18 3.48 -0.41
CA ILE A 45 -10.46 2.94 0.74
C ILE A 45 -11.28 3.18 2.00
N THR A 46 -11.63 2.09 2.68
CA THR A 46 -12.42 2.14 3.90
C THR A 46 -11.55 2.40 5.13
N ILE A 47 -12.15 2.90 6.22
CA ILE A 47 -11.45 3.08 7.50
C ILE A 47 -10.98 1.72 8.03
N GLU A 48 -11.74 0.66 7.78
CA GLU A 48 -11.41 -0.72 8.15
C GLU A 48 -10.12 -1.19 7.46
N GLU A 49 -9.95 -0.90 6.17
CA GLU A 49 -8.73 -1.22 5.44
C GLU A 49 -7.53 -0.40 5.91
N ILE A 50 -7.74 0.89 6.22
CA ILE A 50 -6.70 1.73 6.82
C ILE A 50 -6.26 1.15 8.16
N ASN A 51 -7.22 0.81 9.04
CA ASN A 51 -6.93 0.23 10.34
C ASN A 51 -6.21 -1.11 10.20
N HIS A 52 -6.60 -1.94 9.21
CA HIS A 52 -5.94 -3.20 8.92
C HIS A 52 -4.46 -2.98 8.52
N GLU A 53 -4.16 -2.01 7.65
CA GLU A 53 -2.77 -1.69 7.28
C GLU A 53 -1.95 -1.11 8.45
N ILE A 54 -2.58 -0.37 9.36
CA ILE A 54 -1.93 0.13 10.59
C ILE A 54 -1.58 -1.02 11.52
N VAL A 55 -2.49 -1.99 11.73
CA VAL A 55 -2.23 -3.14 12.61
C VAL A 55 -1.03 -3.97 12.15
N LYS A 56 -0.80 -4.11 10.84
CA LYS A 56 0.37 -4.82 10.28
C LYS A 56 1.72 -4.22 10.71
N LEU A 57 1.77 -2.97 11.14
CA LEU A 57 3.00 -2.35 11.65
C LEU A 57 3.55 -3.10 12.87
N LEU A 58 2.67 -3.65 13.72
CA LEU A 58 3.08 -4.43 14.88
C LEU A 58 3.88 -5.66 14.45
N ASP A 59 3.42 -6.38 13.42
CA ASP A 59 4.12 -7.55 12.87
C ASP A 59 5.45 -7.17 12.22
N ILE A 60 5.55 -5.99 11.63
CA ILE A 60 6.80 -5.47 11.06
C ILE A 60 7.79 -5.13 12.18
N MET A 61 7.33 -4.51 13.26
CA MET A 61 8.15 -4.22 14.43
C MET A 61 8.70 -5.49 15.07
N VAL A 62 7.86 -6.51 15.26
CA VAL A 62 8.30 -7.82 15.78
C VAL A 62 9.38 -8.43 14.89
N ARG A 63 9.17 -8.45 13.57
CA ARG A 63 10.17 -8.97 12.63
C ARG A 63 11.47 -8.19 12.66
N CYS A 64 11.41 -6.87 12.76
CA CYS A 64 12.59 -6.02 12.87
C CYS A 64 13.43 -6.31 14.11
N MET A 65 12.79 -6.55 15.25
CA MET A 65 13.47 -6.91 16.48
C MET A 65 14.17 -8.27 16.34
N VAL A 66 13.49 -9.28 15.78
CA VAL A 66 14.08 -10.61 15.54
C VAL A 66 15.27 -10.56 14.58
N THR A 67 15.28 -9.62 13.63
CA THR A 67 16.38 -9.44 12.68
C THR A 67 17.44 -8.44 13.12
N ASN A 68 17.42 -7.95 14.38
CA ASN A 68 18.31 -6.92 14.90
C ASN A 68 18.41 -5.68 13.99
N GLY A 69 17.28 -5.21 13.46
CA GLY A 69 17.23 -4.06 12.56
C GLY A 69 17.53 -4.37 11.09
N GLY A 70 17.56 -5.65 10.69
CA GLY A 70 17.77 -6.07 9.30
C GLY A 70 16.58 -5.77 8.38
N ASN A 71 16.86 -5.44 7.11
CA ASN A 71 15.88 -4.88 6.16
C ASN A 71 14.98 -5.89 5.40
N LYS A 72 14.97 -7.17 5.76
CA LYS A 72 14.21 -8.19 5.02
C LYS A 72 12.77 -8.29 5.54
N PHE A 73 11.89 -7.41 5.04
CA PHE A 73 10.49 -7.29 5.51
C PHE A 73 9.44 -7.82 4.52
N HIS A 74 9.84 -8.54 3.48
CA HIS A 74 8.91 -9.08 2.49
C HIS A 74 8.37 -10.44 2.96
N ALA A 75 7.05 -10.50 3.17
CA ALA A 75 6.26 -11.72 3.05
C ALA A 75 5.62 -11.73 1.66
#